data_AF-A0A550GFM0-F1
#
_entry.id   AF-A0A550GFM0-F1
#
_cell.length_a   1.000
_cell.length_b   1.000
_cell.length_c   1.000
_cell.angle_alpha   90.00
_cell.angle_beta   90.00
_cell.angle_gamma   90.00
#
_symmetry.space_group_name_H-M   'P 1'
#
loop_
_entity.id
_entity.type
_entity.pdbx_description
1 polymer ?
#
loop_
_entity_poly.entity_id
_entity_poly.type
_entity_poly.pdbx_seq_one_letter_code
_entity_poly.pdbx_strand_id
1 'polypeptide(L)'
;MKQQLLRRTLITTILLTLLAFSVLPFNALFVQADPIGVGKFLTVEISGEGYVTATKVNSGEVWTYIKTNPPTENKLGAGTVSLHAFADEGWQFSHWEADLAGTDNPVDYKSEKYGYVRAVFTKVIFTITALVSSYAPYGTIQTSGSGLVTEIEGGLSVAVEYGGSQTFTFIPAENNHLSAIQVDGVFEAYTSSYTFSTVQDDHSLVAYFSADGQAYVPVGSNVPVYLGNEVGLTFPSIEASGTATQEEIILLGDLAGTSLILWDVTVGATFSGTVKVALPYSGASITNVWTSSSLDALYADVDGSGLVDGTDVSLVAIGIKTTVSSGAEYDAQFDINRDGELTEDDIHLVNQYKGTVLQSLNFWIEGNILFIETDHFSIFRGR
;
A
#
# COMPACT_ATOMS: atom_id res chain seq x y z
N MET A 1 -12.89 44.38 17.29
CA MET A 1 -11.80 45.11 17.99
C MET A 1 -11.11 44.27 19.07
N LYS A 2 -11.83 43.56 19.96
CA LYS A 2 -11.21 42.71 21.01
C LYS A 2 -10.38 41.51 20.50
N GLN A 3 -10.79 40.84 19.42
CA GLN A 3 -10.04 39.69 18.87
C GLN A 3 -8.69 40.06 18.21
N GLN A 4 -8.59 41.25 17.60
CA GLN A 4 -7.31 41.74 17.07
C GLN A 4 -6.35 42.16 18.18
N LEU A 5 -6.87 42.63 19.33
CA LEU A 5 -6.06 42.91 20.50
C LEU A 5 -5.49 41.60 21.09
N LEU A 6 -6.32 40.54 21.22
CA LEU A 6 -5.85 39.24 21.71
C LEU A 6 -4.79 38.59 20.80
N ARG A 7 -4.94 38.69 19.47
CA ARG A 7 -3.92 38.17 18.52
C ARG A 7 -2.60 38.92 18.61
N ARG A 8 -2.64 40.25 18.80
CA ARG A 8 -1.42 41.03 19.02
C ARG A 8 -0.76 40.65 20.34
N THR A 9 -1.51 40.54 21.43
CA THR A 9 -0.94 40.14 22.73
C THR A 9 -0.36 38.74 22.69
N LEU A 10 -1.01 37.77 22.04
CA LEU A 10 -0.49 36.39 21.93
C LEU A 10 0.80 36.32 21.10
N ILE A 11 0.87 37.05 19.98
CA ILE A 11 2.08 37.14 19.15
C ILE A 11 3.20 37.85 19.90
N THR A 12 2.91 38.93 20.63
CA THR A 12 3.93 39.61 21.45
C THR A 12 4.42 38.73 22.59
N THR A 13 3.55 37.94 23.24
CA THR A 13 3.95 37.02 24.31
C THR A 13 4.78 35.85 23.75
N ILE A 14 4.43 35.31 22.58
CA ILE A 14 5.22 34.28 21.90
C ILE A 14 6.59 34.83 21.44
N LEU A 15 6.64 36.06 20.91
CA LEU A 15 7.90 36.73 20.56
C LEU A 15 8.75 37.01 21.81
N LEU A 16 8.13 37.38 22.94
CA LEU A 16 8.84 37.63 24.20
C LEU A 16 9.34 36.33 24.84
N THR A 17 8.62 35.21 24.69
CA THR A 17 9.10 33.89 25.15
C THR A 17 10.17 33.31 24.22
N LEU A 18 10.11 33.56 22.90
CA LEU A 18 11.21 33.23 21.99
C LEU A 18 12.45 34.11 22.25
N LEU A 19 12.27 35.40 22.58
CA LEU A 19 13.39 36.24 23.01
C LEU A 19 13.95 35.81 24.37
N ALA A 20 13.11 35.35 25.30
CA ALA A 20 13.54 34.88 26.62
C ALA A 20 14.27 33.54 26.57
N PHE A 21 13.99 32.67 25.59
CA PHE A 21 14.81 31.47 25.33
C PHE A 21 16.13 31.75 24.60
N SER A 22 16.31 32.96 24.06
CA SER A 22 17.56 33.37 23.40
C SER A 22 18.56 34.06 24.34
N VAL A 23 18.27 34.18 25.64
CA VAL A 23 19.16 34.84 26.61
C VAL A 23 19.21 34.06 27.92
N LEU A 24 19.70 32.82 27.86
CA LEU A 24 20.41 32.27 29.01
C LEU A 24 21.88 32.63 28.84
N PRO A 25 22.54 33.23 29.85
CA PRO A 25 23.98 33.42 29.80
C PRO A 25 24.59 32.03 29.92
N PHE A 26 25.04 31.47 28.81
CA PHE A 26 25.96 30.34 28.89
C PHE A 26 27.22 30.90 29.54
N ASN A 27 27.50 30.47 30.76
CA ASN A 27 28.80 30.65 31.39
C ASN A 27 29.82 29.87 30.54
N ALA A 28 30.32 30.52 29.48
CA ALA A 28 31.60 30.15 28.92
C ALA A 28 32.59 30.29 30.07
N LEU A 29 33.13 29.15 30.54
CA LEU A 29 34.32 29.19 31.39
C LEU A 29 35.34 30.06 30.64
N PHE A 30 35.72 31.17 31.27
CA PHE A 30 36.80 32.01 30.80
C PHE A 30 38.04 31.15 30.57
N VAL A 31 38.38 30.91 29.31
CA VAL A 31 39.75 30.54 28.94
C VAL A 31 40.56 31.82 28.99
N GLN A 32 41.53 31.80 29.89
CA GLN A 32 42.48 32.86 30.19
C GLN A 32 43.11 33.44 28.91
N ALA A 33 43.05 34.77 28.73
CA ALA A 33 43.70 35.46 27.64
C ALA A 33 45.24 35.30 27.73
N ASP A 34 45.86 34.79 26.66
CA ASP A 34 47.32 34.72 26.52
C ASP A 34 47.89 36.12 26.18
N PRO A 35 48.73 36.74 27.04
CA PRO A 35 49.10 38.16 26.92
C PRO A 35 50.08 38.52 25.79
N ILE A 36 50.50 37.58 24.94
CA ILE A 36 51.62 37.79 23.99
C ILE A 36 51.21 37.77 22.51
N GLY A 37 50.00 37.32 22.16
CA GLY A 37 49.60 37.07 20.76
C GLY A 37 50.37 35.88 20.14
N VAL A 38 49.81 34.97 19.35
CA VAL A 38 48.54 34.93 18.63
C VAL A 38 48.13 33.46 18.59
N GLY A 39 47.21 33.06 19.45
CA GLY A 39 46.54 31.77 19.32
C GLY A 39 45.60 31.82 18.13
N LYS A 40 46.08 31.46 16.93
CA LYS A 40 45.27 31.33 15.72
C LYS A 40 44.53 30.00 15.77
N PHE A 41 43.67 29.90 16.78
CA PHE A 41 42.83 28.74 17.05
C PHE A 41 41.53 28.87 16.29
N LEU A 42 41.02 27.75 15.83
CA LEU A 42 39.68 27.63 15.30
C LEU A 42 38.95 26.55 16.09
N THR A 43 37.83 26.94 16.67
CA THR A 43 36.83 26.03 17.21
C THR A 43 35.78 25.78 16.15
N VAL A 44 35.49 24.50 15.87
CA VAL A 44 34.38 24.11 14.99
C VAL A 44 33.35 23.34 15.81
N GLU A 45 32.14 23.89 15.88
CA GLU A 45 30.98 23.20 16.42
C GLU A 45 30.24 22.47 15.28
N ILE A 46 29.76 21.26 15.56
CA ILE A 46 28.95 20.46 14.63
C ILE A 46 27.53 20.35 15.18
N SER A 47 26.56 20.85 14.42
CA SER A 47 25.14 20.66 14.66
C SER A 47 24.60 19.62 13.67
N GLY A 48 23.91 18.58 14.14
CA GLY A 48 23.56 17.42 13.32
C GLY A 48 24.62 16.32 13.38
N GLU A 49 24.72 15.45 12.38
CA GLU A 49 25.72 14.38 12.29
C GLU A 49 26.60 14.54 11.03
N GLY A 50 27.89 14.28 11.18
CA GLY A 50 28.93 14.58 10.20
C GLY A 50 30.25 15.00 10.85
N TYR A 51 31.21 15.37 10.02
CA TYR A 51 32.51 15.88 10.44
C TYR A 51 33.00 16.99 9.50
N VAL A 52 33.97 17.77 9.97
CA VAL A 52 34.61 18.83 9.18
C VAL A 52 36.11 18.58 9.14
N THR A 53 36.73 18.77 7.97
CA THR A 53 38.19 18.86 7.87
C THR A 53 38.58 20.30 7.54
N ALA A 54 39.70 20.74 8.10
CA ALA A 54 40.37 21.97 7.71
C ALA A 54 41.70 21.60 7.06
N THR A 55 41.94 22.00 5.82
CA THR A 55 43.19 21.75 5.11
C THR A 55 43.93 23.06 4.88
N LYS A 56 45.17 23.19 5.36
CA LYS A 56 45.98 24.39 5.16
C LYS A 56 46.37 24.52 3.70
N VAL A 57 45.98 25.62 3.06
CA VAL A 57 46.18 25.82 1.61
C VAL A 57 47.66 25.74 1.21
N ASN A 58 48.56 26.25 2.05
CA ASN A 58 49.99 26.33 1.71
C ASN A 58 50.82 25.10 2.11
N SER A 59 50.43 24.38 3.17
CA SER A 59 51.21 23.23 3.69
C SER A 59 50.54 21.88 3.50
N GLY A 60 49.23 21.86 3.20
CA GLY A 60 48.43 20.63 3.15
C GLY A 60 48.16 19.99 4.51
N GLU A 61 48.52 20.65 5.62
CA GLU A 61 48.23 20.16 6.97
C GLU A 61 46.72 20.06 7.19
N VAL A 62 46.24 18.93 7.73
CA VAL A 62 44.82 18.64 7.90
C VAL A 62 44.46 18.50 9.38
N TRP A 63 43.38 19.15 9.78
CA TRP A 63 42.74 18.95 11.09
C TRP A 63 41.34 18.41 10.88
N THR A 64 40.94 17.45 11.71
CA THR A 64 39.58 16.89 11.70
C THR A 64 38.83 17.33 12.94
N TYR A 65 37.61 17.83 12.72
CA TYR A 65 36.66 18.22 13.74
C TYR A 65 35.50 17.24 13.70
N ILE A 66 35.24 16.60 14.84
CA ILE A 66 34.11 15.72 15.07
C ILE A 66 33.22 16.32 16.15
N LYS A 67 31.97 15.86 16.24
CA LYS A 67 31.02 16.36 17.22
C LYS A 67 31.45 15.97 18.64
N THR A 68 31.86 16.96 19.42
CA THR A 68 32.24 16.82 20.84
C THR A 68 31.56 17.90 21.68
N ASN A 69 31.40 17.65 22.98
CA ASN A 69 30.95 18.66 23.94
C ASN A 69 31.94 18.74 25.12
N PRO A 70 32.75 19.81 25.24
CA PRO A 70 32.75 21.02 24.40
C PRO A 70 33.28 20.78 22.97
N PRO A 71 32.97 21.69 22.02
CA PRO A 71 33.46 21.60 20.64
C PRO A 71 35.00 21.58 20.55
N THR A 72 35.52 20.92 19.53
CA THR A 72 36.97 20.75 19.34
C THR A 72 37.63 22.05 18.89
N GLU A 73 38.73 22.42 19.56
CA GLU A 73 39.57 23.58 19.25
C GLU A 73 40.94 23.11 18.75
N ASN A 74 41.42 23.68 17.64
CA ASN A 74 42.75 23.38 17.09
C ASN A 74 43.53 24.65 16.75
N LYS A 75 44.85 24.62 16.94
CA LYS A 75 45.76 25.72 16.56
C LYS A 75 46.14 25.59 15.08
N LEU A 76 45.55 26.42 14.22
CA LEU A 76 45.76 26.35 12.76
C LEU A 76 46.91 27.23 12.26
N GLY A 77 47.36 28.19 13.07
CA GLY A 77 48.38 29.17 12.64
C GLY A 77 47.88 30.14 11.56
N ALA A 78 48.76 31.04 11.13
CA ALA A 78 48.42 32.12 10.19
C ALA A 78 48.04 31.61 8.81
N GLY A 79 47.08 32.26 8.17
CA GLY A 79 46.78 32.06 6.74
C GLY A 79 45.46 31.35 6.50
N THR A 80 45.29 30.85 5.28
CA THR A 80 44.02 30.31 4.80
C THR A 80 43.96 28.79 4.98
N VAL A 81 42.83 28.30 5.47
CA VAL A 81 42.47 26.87 5.47
C VAL A 81 41.22 26.68 4.62
N SER A 82 41.14 25.59 3.88
CA SER A 82 39.91 25.16 3.21
C SER A 82 39.15 24.24 4.15
N LEU A 83 37.96 24.65 4.55
CA LEU A 83 37.04 23.86 5.37
C LEU A 83 36.15 23.02 4.46
N HIS A 84 36.09 21.72 4.72
CA HIS A 84 35.24 20.78 4.00
C HIS A 84 34.40 20.02 5.01
N ALA A 85 33.08 20.19 4.93
CA ALA A 85 32.09 19.46 5.71
C ALA A 85 31.70 18.17 4.99
N PHE A 86 31.70 17.06 5.71
CA PHE A 86 31.27 15.75 5.25
C PHE A 86 30.11 15.30 6.12
N ALA A 87 28.95 15.08 5.50
CA ALA A 87 27.77 14.60 6.21
C ALA A 87 27.87 13.09 6.42
N ASP A 88 27.36 12.62 7.56
CA ASP A 88 27.18 11.18 7.78
C ASP A 88 25.97 10.66 6.99
N GLU A 89 25.82 9.33 6.90
CA GLU A 89 24.70 8.69 6.20
C GLU A 89 23.34 9.20 6.72
N GLY A 90 22.45 9.58 5.79
CA GLY A 90 21.14 10.15 6.11
C GLY A 90 21.15 11.62 6.52
N TRP A 91 22.30 12.28 6.51
CA TRP A 91 22.45 13.71 6.73
C TRP A 91 23.01 14.40 5.49
N GLN A 92 22.78 15.71 5.40
CA GLN A 92 23.36 16.57 4.37
C GLN A 92 23.92 17.83 5.02
N PHE A 93 25.02 18.33 4.46
CA PHE A 93 25.53 19.65 4.85
C PHE A 93 24.54 20.73 4.40
N SER A 94 24.14 21.59 5.33
CA SER A 94 23.21 22.69 5.06
C SER A 94 23.97 23.99 4.83
N HIS A 95 24.71 24.47 5.84
CA HIS A 95 25.42 25.74 5.78
C HIS A 95 26.40 25.90 6.96
N TRP A 96 27.24 26.94 6.86
CA TRP A 96 28.09 27.44 7.93
C TRP A 96 27.41 28.61 8.68
N GLU A 97 27.65 28.72 9.99
CA GLU A 97 27.23 29.83 10.84
C GLU A 97 28.40 30.40 11.69
N ALA A 98 28.15 31.54 12.33
CA ALA A 98 29.07 32.32 13.18
C ALA A 98 30.15 33.09 12.41
N ASP A 99 31.45 32.88 12.68
CA ASP A 99 32.53 33.64 12.05
C ASP A 99 32.71 33.31 10.55
N LEU A 100 32.02 32.27 10.06
CA LEU A 100 31.92 31.89 8.67
C LEU A 100 30.44 31.61 8.35
N ALA A 101 29.91 32.22 7.30
CA ALA A 101 28.53 32.02 6.89
C ALA A 101 28.43 31.73 5.39
N GLY A 102 27.48 30.89 5.00
CA GLY A 102 27.23 30.54 3.61
C GLY A 102 27.07 29.03 3.39
N THR A 103 26.78 28.65 2.16
CA THR A 103 26.49 27.27 1.76
C THR A 103 27.63 26.61 0.99
N ASP A 104 28.71 27.35 0.71
CA ASP A 104 29.86 26.84 -0.03
C ASP A 104 30.53 25.71 0.77
N ASN A 105 30.77 24.58 0.10
CA ASN A 105 31.43 23.43 0.67
C ASN A 105 32.19 22.67 -0.42
N PRO A 106 33.54 22.67 -0.40
CA PRO A 106 34.41 23.32 0.59
C PRO A 106 34.43 24.86 0.51
N VAL A 107 34.93 25.52 1.56
CA VAL A 107 35.03 26.99 1.67
C VAL A 107 36.32 27.44 2.36
N ASP A 108 36.89 28.54 1.92
CA ASP A 108 38.12 29.09 2.50
C ASP A 108 37.86 29.96 3.74
N TYR A 109 38.58 29.67 4.82
CA TYR A 109 38.57 30.43 6.07
C TYR A 109 39.96 31.03 6.37
N LYS A 110 40.01 32.32 6.68
CA LYS A 110 41.25 33.03 7.04
C LYS A 110 41.48 32.97 8.55
N SER A 111 42.42 32.13 8.99
CA SER A 111 42.84 32.03 10.39
C SER A 111 43.84 33.14 10.73
N GLU A 112 43.31 34.30 11.11
CA GLU A 112 44.09 35.47 11.54
C GLU A 112 44.04 35.71 13.05
N LYS A 113 42.95 35.29 13.68
CA LYS A 113 42.64 35.40 15.12
C LYS A 113 41.94 34.12 15.60
N TYR A 114 41.51 34.11 16.87
CA TYR A 114 40.57 33.12 17.36
C TYR A 114 39.29 33.14 16.51
N GLY A 115 38.86 31.96 16.06
CA GLY A 115 37.67 31.77 15.26
C GLY A 115 36.70 30.76 15.88
N TYR A 116 35.41 31.03 15.73
CA TYR A 116 34.34 30.11 16.04
C TYR A 116 33.44 29.91 14.81
N VAL A 117 33.42 28.70 14.28
CA VAL A 117 32.59 28.32 13.12
C VAL A 117 31.66 27.20 13.52
N ARG A 118 30.42 27.24 13.06
CA ARG A 118 29.46 26.15 13.26
C ARG A 118 29.07 25.55 11.92
N ALA A 119 29.26 24.25 11.77
CA ALA A 119 28.78 23.48 10.63
C ALA A 119 27.40 22.91 10.95
N VAL A 120 26.41 23.24 10.14
CA VAL A 120 25.05 22.75 10.31
C VAL A 120 24.77 21.65 9.29
N PHE A 121 24.51 20.46 9.79
CA PHE A 121 23.99 19.31 9.05
C PHE A 121 22.50 19.14 9.37
N THR A 122 21.72 18.81 8.35
CA THR A 122 20.29 18.52 8.48
C THR A 122 20.03 17.12 7.97
N LYS A 123 19.10 16.41 8.60
CA LYS A 123 18.71 15.08 8.16
C LYS A 123 18.04 15.14 6.79
N VAL A 124 18.33 14.19 5.91
CA VAL A 124 17.68 14.07 4.60
C VAL A 124 16.21 13.69 4.84
N ILE A 125 15.31 14.24 4.03
CA ILE A 125 13.87 14.01 4.09
C ILE A 125 13.43 13.46 2.74
N PHE A 126 12.65 12.39 2.77
CA PHE A 126 11.99 11.79 1.61
C PHE A 126 10.48 11.99 1.68
N THR A 127 9.84 11.89 0.53
CA THR A 127 8.41 12.05 0.37
C THR A 127 7.76 10.72 0.03
N ILE A 128 6.77 10.34 0.83
CA ILE A 128 5.83 9.26 0.48
C ILE A 128 4.55 9.91 -0.02
N THR A 129 4.21 9.65 -1.28
CA THR A 129 2.94 10.10 -1.87
C THR A 129 1.94 8.97 -1.83
N ALA A 130 0.88 9.12 -1.03
CA ALA A 130 -0.20 8.14 -0.91
C ALA A 130 -1.48 8.69 -1.56
N LEU A 131 -2.01 8.01 -2.57
CA LEU A 131 -3.17 8.45 -3.33
C LEU A 131 -4.29 7.41 -3.29
N VAL A 132 -5.52 7.90 -3.28
CA VAL A 132 -6.70 7.12 -3.64
C VAL A 132 -6.87 7.24 -5.16
N SER A 133 -6.99 6.10 -5.85
CA SER A 133 -7.21 6.08 -7.29
C SER A 133 -8.52 6.78 -7.66
N SER A 134 -8.47 7.67 -8.66
CA SER A 134 -9.68 8.34 -9.17
C SER A 134 -10.64 7.38 -9.90
N TYR A 135 -10.16 6.22 -10.34
CA TYR A 135 -10.96 5.17 -10.95
C TYR A 135 -11.68 4.29 -9.92
N ALA A 136 -11.20 4.30 -8.66
CA ALA A 136 -11.72 3.50 -7.56
C ALA A 136 -11.69 4.32 -6.26
N PRO A 137 -12.53 5.39 -6.15
CA PRO A 137 -12.35 6.43 -5.14
C PRO A 137 -13.10 6.19 -3.82
N TYR A 138 -13.68 5.01 -3.61
CA TYR A 138 -14.64 4.75 -2.54
C TYR A 138 -14.03 4.43 -1.16
N GLY A 139 -13.01 5.19 -0.76
CA GLY A 139 -12.36 5.02 0.53
C GLY A 139 -11.41 6.16 0.84
N THR A 140 -10.74 6.05 1.99
CA THR A 140 -9.78 7.02 2.47
C THR A 140 -8.52 6.33 2.96
N ILE A 141 -7.40 7.05 2.90
CA ILE A 141 -6.14 6.62 3.47
C ILE A 141 -5.90 7.43 4.73
N GLN A 142 -5.64 6.74 5.84
CA GLN A 142 -5.11 7.35 7.05
C GLN A 142 -3.65 6.98 7.22
N THR A 143 -2.92 7.76 8.00
CA THR A 143 -1.50 7.51 8.22
C THR A 143 -1.11 7.76 9.68
N SER A 144 -0.12 7.02 10.15
CA SER A 144 0.46 7.14 11.48
C SER A 144 1.96 6.90 11.41
N GLY A 145 2.73 7.65 12.20
CA GLY A 145 4.19 7.63 12.14
C GLY A 145 4.78 9.00 12.48
N SER A 146 6.09 9.13 12.29
CA SER A 146 6.82 10.36 12.59
C SER A 146 6.82 11.37 11.43
N GLY A 147 6.31 10.98 10.26
CA GLY A 147 6.31 11.85 9.08
C GLY A 147 5.39 13.05 9.22
N LEU A 148 5.80 14.17 8.62
CA LEU A 148 4.97 15.37 8.53
C LEU A 148 3.96 15.19 7.38
N VAL A 149 2.67 15.19 7.72
CA VAL A 149 1.58 14.94 6.77
C VAL A 149 1.08 16.26 6.16
N THR A 150 0.96 16.28 4.84
CA THR A 150 0.28 17.33 4.07
C THR A 150 -0.85 16.69 3.27
N GLU A 151 -2.07 17.19 3.42
CA GLU A 151 -3.19 16.79 2.56
C GLU A 151 -3.00 17.33 1.14
N ILE A 152 -3.22 16.48 0.15
CA ILE A 152 -3.16 16.83 -1.28
C ILE A 152 -4.45 16.37 -1.97
N GLU A 153 -4.68 16.84 -3.19
CA GLU A 153 -5.82 16.36 -3.97
C GLU A 153 -5.74 14.84 -4.18
N GLY A 154 -6.77 14.11 -3.74
CA GLY A 154 -6.83 12.66 -3.86
C GLY A 154 -5.97 11.88 -2.84
N GLY A 155 -5.33 12.50 -1.86
CA GLY A 155 -4.54 11.75 -0.88
C GLY A 155 -3.66 12.57 0.06
N LEU A 156 -2.48 12.03 0.35
CA LEU A 156 -1.52 12.54 1.33
C LEU A 156 -0.10 12.60 0.75
N SER A 157 0.64 13.66 1.09
CA SER A 157 2.09 13.76 0.93
C SER A 157 2.73 13.73 2.31
N VAL A 158 3.54 12.72 2.61
CA VAL A 158 4.16 12.52 3.93
C VAL A 158 5.66 12.68 3.82
N ALA A 159 6.21 13.70 4.49
CA ALA A 159 7.65 13.93 4.57
C ALA A 159 8.26 13.14 5.73
N VAL A 160 9.15 12.19 5.43
CA VAL A 160 9.75 11.25 6.39
C VAL A 160 11.27 11.45 6.38
N GLU A 161 11.87 11.62 7.56
CA GLU A 161 13.34 11.68 7.67
C GLU A 161 14.00 10.35 7.31
N TYR A 162 15.24 10.39 6.82
CA TYR A 162 16.06 9.22 6.50
C TYR A 162 16.02 8.15 7.61
N GLY A 163 15.75 6.90 7.23
CA GLY A 163 15.63 5.75 8.13
C GLY A 163 14.35 5.74 8.97
N GLY A 164 13.45 6.71 8.81
CA GLY A 164 12.15 6.74 9.47
C GLY A 164 11.18 5.69 8.91
N SER A 165 10.03 5.55 9.56
CA SER A 165 8.97 4.63 9.12
C SER A 165 7.62 5.33 9.15
N GLN A 166 6.74 4.96 8.20
CA GLN A 166 5.39 5.49 8.12
C GLN A 166 4.40 4.36 7.76
N THR A 167 3.30 4.30 8.49
CA THR A 167 2.23 3.33 8.27
C THR A 167 1.00 4.00 7.69
N PHE A 168 0.43 3.39 6.65
CA PHE A 168 -0.82 3.78 6.00
C PHE A 168 -1.88 2.72 6.27
N THR A 169 -3.07 3.17 6.65
CA THR A 169 -4.24 2.32 6.89
C THR A 169 -5.31 2.66 5.86
N PHE A 170 -5.91 1.63 5.27
CA PHE A 170 -6.93 1.76 4.24
C PHE A 170 -8.31 1.64 4.86
N ILE A 171 -9.15 2.64 4.67
CA ILE A 171 -10.50 2.70 5.26
C ILE A 171 -11.51 2.82 4.12
N PRO A 172 -12.12 1.71 3.71
CA PRO A 172 -13.21 1.73 2.75
C PRO A 172 -14.41 2.51 3.29
N ALA A 173 -15.15 3.15 2.38
CA ALA A 173 -16.46 3.69 2.72
C ALA A 173 -17.49 2.55 2.92
N GLU A 174 -18.66 2.88 3.49
CA GLU A 174 -19.74 1.90 3.67
C GLU A 174 -20.13 1.22 2.33
N ASN A 175 -20.33 -0.10 2.33
CA ASN A 175 -20.59 -0.94 1.16
C ASN A 175 -19.48 -0.96 0.10
N ASN A 176 -18.24 -0.70 0.52
CA ASN A 176 -17.06 -0.76 -0.32
C ASN A 176 -15.94 -1.51 0.40
N HIS A 177 -14.96 -1.97 -0.38
CA HIS A 177 -13.75 -2.63 0.10
C HIS A 177 -12.51 -2.08 -0.59
N LEU A 178 -11.34 -2.42 -0.03
CA LEU A 178 -10.07 -2.20 -0.69
C LEU A 178 -9.87 -3.31 -1.73
N SER A 179 -9.87 -2.94 -3.01
CA SER A 179 -9.75 -3.91 -4.11
C SER A 179 -8.31 -4.16 -4.54
N ALA A 180 -7.43 -3.17 -4.45
CA ALA A 180 -6.00 -3.35 -4.74
C ALA A 180 -5.17 -2.26 -4.06
N ILE A 181 -3.87 -2.53 -3.90
CA ILE A 181 -2.87 -1.48 -3.64
C ILE A 181 -1.70 -1.63 -4.61
N GLN A 182 -1.10 -0.50 -4.95
CA GLN A 182 0.11 -0.43 -5.75
C GLN A 182 1.17 0.35 -4.96
N VAL A 183 2.34 -0.25 -4.75
CA VAL A 183 3.49 0.36 -4.08
C VAL A 183 4.61 0.50 -5.09
N ASP A 184 5.10 1.72 -5.31
CA ASP A 184 6.18 2.00 -6.27
C ASP A 184 5.95 1.40 -7.66
N GLY A 185 4.69 1.38 -8.09
CA GLY A 185 4.26 0.82 -9.38
C GLY A 185 4.02 -0.70 -9.36
N VAL A 186 4.33 -1.40 -8.27
CA VAL A 186 4.13 -2.85 -8.11
C VAL A 186 2.84 -3.12 -7.35
N PHE A 187 1.99 -4.01 -7.86
CA PHE A 187 0.80 -4.41 -7.12
C PHE A 187 1.13 -5.40 -6.02
N GLU A 188 0.54 -5.18 -4.85
CA GLU A 188 0.73 -6.03 -3.67
C GLU A 188 -0.56 -6.78 -3.34
N ALA A 189 -0.41 -7.91 -2.64
CA ALA A 189 -1.54 -8.69 -2.14
C ALA A 189 -2.41 -7.86 -1.16
N TYR A 190 -3.66 -8.30 -1.00
CA TYR A 190 -4.62 -7.64 -0.11
C TYR A 190 -4.06 -7.48 1.31
N THR A 191 -4.08 -6.24 1.81
CA THR A 191 -3.73 -5.89 3.18
C THR A 191 -4.54 -4.68 3.63
N SER A 192 -4.94 -4.62 4.90
CA SER A 192 -5.66 -3.46 5.47
C SER A 192 -4.73 -2.29 5.83
N SER A 193 -3.41 -2.52 5.83
CA SER A 193 -2.40 -1.50 6.06
C SER A 193 -1.09 -1.79 5.33
N TYR A 194 -0.29 -0.76 5.10
CA TYR A 194 1.05 -0.86 4.53
C TYR A 194 2.04 0.02 5.30
N THR A 195 3.23 -0.50 5.60
CA THR A 195 4.28 0.24 6.32
C THR A 195 5.53 0.36 5.47
N PHE A 196 5.88 1.59 5.12
CA PHE A 196 7.24 1.90 4.66
C PHE A 196 8.16 1.93 5.88
N SER A 197 9.13 1.04 5.90
CA SER A 197 10.12 0.94 6.98
C SER A 197 11.46 1.44 6.48
N THR A 198 12.22 2.11 7.36
CA THR A 198 13.60 2.54 7.05
C THR A 198 13.67 3.28 5.71
N VAL A 199 12.90 4.36 5.57
CA VAL A 199 12.74 5.11 4.31
C VAL A 199 14.06 5.75 3.91
N GLN A 200 14.53 5.43 2.71
CA GLN A 200 15.80 5.92 2.14
C GLN A 200 15.64 6.54 0.75
N ASP A 201 14.42 6.56 0.21
CA ASP A 201 14.05 7.12 -1.07
C ASP A 201 12.61 7.65 -1.01
N ASP A 202 12.23 8.42 -2.04
CA ASP A 202 10.83 8.79 -2.25
C ASP A 202 10.02 7.55 -2.64
N HIS A 203 8.78 7.47 -2.15
CA HIS A 203 7.89 6.34 -2.41
C HIS A 203 6.50 6.78 -2.88
N SER A 204 5.80 5.87 -3.53
CA SER A 204 4.41 6.03 -3.95
C SER A 204 3.55 4.86 -3.49
N LEU A 205 2.33 5.18 -3.07
CA LEU A 205 1.31 4.22 -2.68
C LEU A 205 -0.01 4.64 -3.32
N VAL A 206 -0.65 3.74 -4.06
CA VAL A 206 -1.98 3.96 -4.64
C VAL A 206 -2.94 2.91 -4.10
N ALA A 207 -4.03 3.35 -3.47
CA ALA A 207 -5.11 2.48 -3.01
C ALA A 207 -6.30 2.55 -3.95
N TYR A 208 -6.92 1.40 -4.21
CA TYR A 208 -8.10 1.26 -5.05
C TYR A 208 -9.24 0.77 -4.18
N PHE A 209 -10.33 1.54 -4.10
CA PHE A 209 -11.53 1.16 -3.35
C PHE A 209 -12.70 1.00 -4.30
N SER A 210 -13.36 -0.14 -4.24
CA SER A 210 -14.47 -0.50 -5.13
C SER A 210 -15.69 -0.90 -4.30
N ALA A 211 -16.87 -0.83 -4.90
CA ALA A 211 -18.10 -1.30 -4.26
C ALA A 211 -18.01 -2.81 -4.00
N ASP A 212 -18.61 -3.29 -2.91
CA ASP A 212 -18.64 -4.72 -2.60
C ASP A 212 -19.19 -5.52 -3.78
N GLY A 213 -18.50 -6.59 -4.14
CA GLY A 213 -18.80 -7.41 -5.31
C GLY A 213 -18.27 -6.85 -6.63
N GLN A 214 -17.54 -5.73 -6.62
CA GLN A 214 -16.92 -5.15 -7.81
C GLN A 214 -15.45 -4.79 -7.56
N ALA A 215 -14.67 -4.73 -8.62
CA ALA A 215 -13.31 -4.22 -8.52
C ALA A 215 -12.82 -3.60 -9.81
N TYR A 216 -12.22 -2.41 -9.71
CA TYR A 216 -11.46 -1.85 -10.81
C TYR A 216 -10.19 -2.67 -11.03
N VAL A 217 -9.99 -3.12 -12.28
CA VAL A 217 -8.82 -3.89 -12.69
C VAL A 217 -7.92 -2.97 -13.52
N PRO A 218 -6.84 -2.42 -12.94
CA PRO A 218 -5.90 -1.56 -13.65
C PRO A 218 -5.02 -2.35 -14.63
N VAL A 219 -4.50 -1.65 -15.64
CA VAL A 219 -3.43 -2.15 -16.52
C VAL A 219 -2.18 -2.41 -15.70
N GLY A 220 -1.51 -3.54 -15.95
CA GLY A 220 -0.32 -3.94 -15.22
C GLY A 220 -0.01 -5.43 -15.32
N SER A 221 1.05 -5.83 -14.64
CA SER A 221 1.47 -7.24 -14.52
C SER A 221 1.27 -7.75 -13.10
N ASN A 222 0.94 -9.03 -12.96
CA ASN A 222 0.69 -9.69 -11.67
C ASN A 222 -0.28 -8.91 -10.78
N VAL A 223 -1.39 -8.44 -11.36
CA VAL A 223 -2.35 -7.58 -10.68
C VAL A 223 -3.26 -8.45 -9.80
N PRO A 224 -3.15 -8.39 -8.45
CA PRO A 224 -4.13 -8.96 -7.56
C PRO A 224 -5.28 -7.96 -7.38
N VAL A 225 -6.51 -8.45 -7.47
CA VAL A 225 -7.71 -7.66 -7.32
C VAL A 225 -8.67 -8.42 -6.40
N TYR A 226 -9.10 -7.77 -5.34
CA TYR A 226 -10.05 -8.29 -4.38
C TYR A 226 -11.45 -7.77 -4.74
N LEU A 227 -12.42 -8.67 -4.86
CA LEU A 227 -13.81 -8.35 -5.21
C LEU A 227 -14.71 -8.15 -3.99
N GLY A 228 -14.20 -8.39 -2.78
CA GLY A 228 -14.98 -8.44 -1.55
C GLY A 228 -15.44 -9.86 -1.22
N ASN A 229 -16.03 -10.05 -0.03
CA ASN A 229 -16.52 -11.36 0.45
C ASN A 229 -15.53 -12.52 0.27
N GLU A 230 -14.24 -12.28 0.54
CA GLU A 230 -13.14 -13.25 0.46
C GLU A 230 -12.78 -13.74 -0.96
N VAL A 231 -13.28 -13.07 -2.01
CA VAL A 231 -12.97 -13.41 -3.40
C VAL A 231 -11.83 -12.56 -3.95
N GLY A 232 -10.80 -13.23 -4.48
CA GLY A 232 -9.65 -12.61 -5.11
C GLY A 232 -9.43 -13.09 -6.54
N LEU A 233 -8.92 -12.21 -7.39
CA LEU A 233 -8.44 -12.49 -8.74
C LEU A 233 -6.96 -12.11 -8.84
N THR A 234 -6.16 -12.90 -9.53
CA THR A 234 -4.77 -12.54 -9.84
C THR A 234 -4.50 -12.70 -11.32
N PHE A 235 -4.22 -11.59 -11.98
CA PHE A 235 -4.00 -11.51 -13.41
C PHE A 235 -2.50 -11.48 -13.75
N PRO A 236 -2.01 -12.35 -14.64
CA PRO A 236 -0.63 -12.28 -15.11
C PRO A 236 -0.30 -10.97 -15.83
N SER A 237 -1.17 -10.54 -16.76
CA SER A 237 -1.08 -9.27 -17.47
C SER A 237 -2.46 -8.72 -17.82
N ILE A 238 -2.69 -7.44 -17.57
CA ILE A 238 -3.87 -6.67 -18.00
C ILE A 238 -3.43 -5.69 -19.08
N GLU A 239 -4.01 -5.82 -20.27
CA GLU A 239 -3.70 -5.01 -21.46
C GLU A 239 -4.60 -3.77 -21.56
N ALA A 240 -5.82 -3.85 -21.03
CA ALA A 240 -6.75 -2.74 -20.94
C ALA A 240 -7.52 -2.82 -19.62
N SER A 241 -7.65 -1.68 -18.93
CA SER A 241 -8.36 -1.65 -17.66
C SER A 241 -9.85 -1.96 -17.84
N GLY A 242 -10.47 -2.40 -16.77
CA GLY A 242 -11.90 -2.72 -16.76
C GLY A 242 -12.42 -2.88 -15.35
N THR A 243 -13.60 -3.50 -15.25
CA THR A 243 -14.24 -3.82 -13.97
C THR A 243 -14.49 -5.31 -13.90
N ALA A 244 -14.03 -5.92 -12.81
CA ALA A 244 -14.44 -7.26 -12.43
C ALA A 244 -15.67 -7.16 -11.52
N THR A 245 -16.62 -8.08 -11.67
CA THR A 245 -17.81 -8.18 -10.82
C THR A 245 -17.99 -9.62 -10.37
N GLN A 246 -18.59 -9.80 -9.19
CA GLN A 246 -19.09 -11.08 -8.76
C GLN A 246 -20.58 -11.03 -8.41
N GLU A 247 -21.25 -12.14 -8.64
CA GLU A 247 -22.54 -12.47 -8.05
C GLU A 247 -22.40 -13.84 -7.37
N GLU A 248 -22.61 -13.89 -6.05
CA GLU A 248 -22.69 -15.16 -5.32
C GLU A 248 -24.06 -15.77 -5.61
N ILE A 249 -24.07 -16.90 -6.28
CA ILE A 249 -25.31 -17.58 -6.60
C ILE A 249 -25.45 -18.77 -5.63
N ILE A 250 -26.13 -18.51 -4.52
CA ILE A 250 -26.78 -19.44 -3.55
C ILE A 250 -26.18 -20.86 -3.40
N LEU A 251 -25.85 -21.23 -2.16
CA LEU A 251 -25.68 -22.65 -1.76
C LEU A 251 -26.95 -23.45 -2.05
N LEU A 252 -26.90 -24.41 -2.98
CA LEU A 252 -27.96 -25.39 -3.09
C LEU A 252 -27.88 -26.38 -1.92
N GLY A 253 -29.04 -26.72 -1.38
CA GLY A 253 -29.17 -27.55 -0.19
C GLY A 253 -28.45 -28.89 -0.32
N ASP A 254 -27.87 -29.33 0.80
CA ASP A 254 -27.12 -30.56 0.96
C ASP A 254 -28.05 -31.79 0.80
N LEU A 255 -28.13 -32.36 -0.40
CA LEU A 255 -28.49 -33.77 -0.54
C LEU A 255 -27.21 -34.60 -0.56
N ALA A 256 -27.06 -35.44 0.46
CA ALA A 256 -26.06 -36.51 0.47
C ALA A 256 -24.58 -36.06 0.34
N GLY A 257 -24.23 -34.87 0.81
CA GLY A 257 -22.85 -34.39 0.90
C GLY A 257 -22.34 -33.61 -0.31
N THR A 258 -23.23 -33.17 -1.22
CA THR A 258 -22.86 -32.30 -2.34
C THR A 258 -23.27 -30.86 -2.04
N SER A 259 -22.35 -30.06 -1.51
CA SER A 259 -22.56 -28.61 -1.40
C SER A 259 -22.19 -27.96 -2.73
N LEU A 260 -23.19 -27.45 -3.44
CA LEU A 260 -22.96 -26.66 -4.64
C LEU A 260 -22.61 -25.23 -4.26
N ILE A 261 -21.52 -24.69 -4.80
CA ILE A 261 -21.21 -23.26 -4.72
C ILE A 261 -21.08 -22.73 -6.14
N LEU A 262 -21.89 -21.72 -6.48
CA LEU A 262 -21.85 -21.06 -7.78
C LEU A 262 -21.32 -19.63 -7.62
N TRP A 263 -20.38 -19.30 -8.49
CA TRP A 263 -19.78 -17.98 -8.56
C TRP A 263 -19.90 -17.48 -9.98
N ASP A 264 -20.62 -16.39 -10.21
CA ASP A 264 -20.52 -15.66 -11.48
C ASP A 264 -19.46 -14.58 -11.31
N VAL A 265 -18.29 -14.80 -11.92
CA VAL A 265 -17.27 -13.77 -12.04
C VAL A 265 -17.30 -13.29 -13.48
N THR A 266 -17.40 -11.99 -13.67
CA THR A 266 -17.28 -11.34 -14.98
C THR A 266 -16.14 -10.33 -14.93
N VAL A 267 -15.32 -10.28 -15.99
CA VAL A 267 -14.22 -9.30 -16.09
C VAL A 267 -14.32 -8.52 -17.38
N GLY A 268 -14.64 -7.24 -17.27
CA GLY A 268 -14.70 -6.29 -18.38
C GLY A 268 -13.35 -5.73 -18.80
N ALA A 269 -12.25 -6.45 -18.56
CA ALA A 269 -10.88 -6.06 -18.88
C ALA A 269 -10.28 -7.02 -19.93
N THR A 270 -9.36 -6.52 -20.76
CA THR A 270 -8.59 -7.40 -21.66
C THR A 270 -7.32 -7.84 -20.94
N PHE A 271 -7.09 -9.15 -20.85
CA PHE A 271 -5.95 -9.74 -20.15
C PHE A 271 -5.32 -10.85 -20.98
N SER A 272 -4.12 -11.28 -20.59
CA SER A 272 -3.43 -12.42 -21.18
C SER A 272 -2.91 -13.38 -20.13
N GLY A 273 -2.89 -14.67 -20.48
CA GLY A 273 -2.53 -15.76 -19.58
C GLY A 273 -3.71 -16.30 -18.77
N THR A 274 -3.39 -17.21 -17.85
CA THR A 274 -4.36 -17.87 -16.97
C THR A 274 -4.51 -17.07 -15.69
N VAL A 275 -5.74 -16.65 -15.38
CA VAL A 275 -6.09 -15.95 -14.15
C VAL A 275 -6.30 -16.95 -13.03
N LYS A 276 -5.82 -16.59 -11.84
CA LYS A 276 -6.14 -17.32 -10.62
C LYS A 276 -7.34 -16.67 -9.94
N VAL A 277 -8.36 -17.47 -9.66
CA VAL A 277 -9.52 -17.09 -8.84
C VAL A 277 -9.34 -17.74 -7.48
N ALA A 278 -9.41 -16.96 -6.41
CA ALA A 278 -9.37 -17.40 -5.02
C ALA A 278 -10.75 -17.20 -4.41
N LEU A 279 -11.33 -18.28 -3.87
CA LEU A 279 -12.69 -18.30 -3.33
C LEU A 279 -12.69 -18.85 -1.91
N PRO A 280 -13.56 -18.34 -1.02
CA PRO A 280 -13.73 -18.93 0.30
C PRO A 280 -14.24 -20.36 0.18
N TYR A 281 -13.72 -21.23 1.04
CA TYR A 281 -13.99 -22.66 1.00
C TYR A 281 -14.26 -23.21 2.40
N SER A 282 -15.40 -23.91 2.55
CA SER A 282 -15.95 -24.37 3.82
C SER A 282 -15.49 -25.77 4.25
N GLY A 283 -14.59 -26.40 3.50
CA GLY A 283 -14.02 -27.73 3.85
C GLY A 283 -14.71 -28.95 3.24
N ALA A 284 -15.70 -28.77 2.36
CA ALA A 284 -16.39 -29.87 1.67
C ALA A 284 -15.50 -30.52 0.59
N SER A 285 -15.44 -31.85 0.48
CA SER A 285 -14.57 -32.47 -0.54
C SER A 285 -14.98 -32.04 -1.96
N ILE A 286 -14.07 -31.41 -2.70
CA ILE A 286 -14.29 -31.05 -4.12
C ILE A 286 -13.59 -32.09 -4.99
N THR A 287 -14.37 -32.76 -5.81
CA THR A 287 -13.93 -33.75 -6.80
C THR A 287 -13.64 -33.09 -8.14
N ASN A 288 -14.48 -32.14 -8.57
CA ASN A 288 -14.32 -31.42 -9.84
C ASN A 288 -14.81 -29.98 -9.71
N VAL A 289 -14.23 -29.11 -10.53
CA VAL A 289 -14.71 -27.75 -10.79
C VAL A 289 -15.01 -27.62 -12.27
N TRP A 290 -16.23 -27.20 -12.58
CA TRP A 290 -16.74 -27.03 -13.94
C TRP A 290 -17.01 -25.56 -14.24
N THR A 291 -16.91 -25.20 -15.51
CA THR A 291 -17.34 -23.89 -16.00
C THR A 291 -18.08 -23.96 -17.33
N SER A 292 -18.88 -22.93 -17.59
CA SER A 292 -19.67 -22.76 -18.81
C SER A 292 -20.02 -21.28 -19.01
N SER A 293 -20.16 -20.88 -20.27
CA SER A 293 -20.70 -19.56 -20.63
C SER A 293 -22.22 -19.46 -20.45
N SER A 294 -22.91 -20.55 -20.11
CA SER A 294 -24.34 -20.56 -19.81
C SER A 294 -24.59 -21.08 -18.40
N LEU A 295 -25.30 -20.27 -17.60
CA LEU A 295 -25.74 -20.61 -16.26
C LEU A 295 -26.68 -21.81 -16.26
N ASP A 296 -27.66 -21.80 -17.16
CA ASP A 296 -28.62 -22.89 -17.32
C ASP A 296 -27.93 -24.21 -17.66
N ALA A 297 -26.85 -24.19 -18.44
CA ALA A 297 -26.08 -25.39 -18.75
C ALA A 297 -25.41 -25.99 -17.49
N LEU A 298 -24.90 -25.14 -16.60
CA LEU A 298 -24.33 -25.57 -15.32
C LEU A 298 -25.39 -26.10 -14.35
N TYR A 299 -26.59 -25.51 -14.38
CA TYR A 299 -27.73 -26.00 -13.59
C TYR A 299 -28.28 -27.31 -14.14
N ALA A 300 -28.30 -27.46 -15.46
CA ALA A 300 -28.84 -28.65 -16.13
C ALA A 300 -28.03 -29.92 -15.88
N ASP A 301 -26.72 -29.84 -15.59
CA ASP A 301 -25.87 -30.98 -15.19
C ASP A 301 -26.13 -31.36 -13.72
N VAL A 302 -27.37 -31.64 -13.33
CA VAL A 302 -27.75 -31.82 -11.91
C VAL A 302 -26.92 -32.91 -11.22
N ASP A 303 -26.50 -33.94 -11.95
CA ASP A 303 -25.67 -34.99 -11.40
C ASP A 303 -24.19 -34.59 -11.26
N GLY A 304 -23.75 -33.47 -11.84
CA GLY A 304 -22.40 -32.92 -11.72
C GLY A 304 -21.31 -33.77 -12.37
N SER A 305 -21.66 -34.49 -13.44
CA SER A 305 -20.74 -35.32 -14.22
C SER A 305 -19.90 -34.49 -15.22
N GLY A 306 -20.27 -33.23 -15.45
CA GLY A 306 -19.70 -32.40 -16.49
C GLY A 306 -20.33 -32.61 -17.88
N LEU A 307 -21.40 -33.39 -17.98
CA LEU A 307 -22.13 -33.64 -19.23
C LEU A 307 -23.63 -33.63 -18.96
N VAL A 308 -24.35 -32.68 -19.58
CA VAL A 308 -25.82 -32.65 -19.53
C VAL A 308 -26.37 -33.78 -20.40
N ASP A 309 -26.93 -34.84 -19.81
CA ASP A 309 -27.44 -35.99 -20.54
C ASP A 309 -28.83 -36.51 -20.09
N GLY A 310 -29.17 -37.75 -20.45
CA GLY A 310 -30.47 -38.35 -20.10
C GLY A 310 -30.62 -38.67 -18.60
N THR A 311 -29.50 -38.78 -17.89
CA THR A 311 -29.43 -39.00 -16.44
C THR A 311 -29.94 -37.77 -15.73
N ASP A 312 -29.49 -36.57 -16.11
CA ASP A 312 -29.96 -35.30 -15.55
C ASP A 312 -31.46 -35.10 -15.74
N VAL A 313 -31.94 -35.33 -16.97
CA VAL A 313 -33.37 -35.28 -17.30
C VAL A 313 -34.17 -36.21 -16.39
N SER A 314 -33.64 -37.41 -16.15
CA SER A 314 -34.29 -38.40 -15.29
C SER A 314 -34.30 -37.97 -13.83
N LEU A 315 -33.23 -37.37 -13.33
CA LEU A 315 -33.11 -36.88 -11.96
C LEU A 315 -34.08 -35.72 -11.69
N VAL A 316 -34.14 -34.72 -12.57
CA VAL A 316 -35.11 -33.61 -12.45
C VAL A 316 -36.54 -34.13 -12.50
N ALA A 317 -36.86 -35.02 -13.44
CA ALA A 317 -38.19 -35.63 -13.52
C ALA A 317 -38.57 -36.42 -12.25
N ILE A 318 -37.60 -37.12 -11.64
CA ILE A 318 -37.80 -37.79 -10.34
C ILE A 318 -38.06 -36.75 -9.25
N GLY A 319 -37.24 -35.70 -9.16
CA GLY A 319 -37.37 -34.60 -8.20
C GLY A 319 -38.76 -33.98 -8.21
N ILE A 320 -39.23 -33.56 -9.39
CA ILE A 320 -40.58 -33.01 -9.59
C ILE A 320 -41.64 -34.01 -9.11
N LYS A 321 -41.54 -35.27 -9.54
CA LYS A 321 -42.51 -36.30 -9.15
C LYS A 321 -42.53 -36.51 -7.64
N THR A 322 -41.38 -36.51 -6.97
CA THR A 322 -41.29 -36.68 -5.52
C THR A 322 -41.90 -35.50 -4.76
N THR A 323 -41.64 -34.27 -5.18
CA THR A 323 -42.21 -33.08 -4.53
C THR A 323 -43.72 -33.02 -4.78
N VAL A 324 -44.18 -33.17 -6.03
CA VAL A 324 -45.59 -33.02 -6.41
C VAL A 324 -46.46 -34.21 -5.96
N SER A 325 -45.96 -35.44 -6.05
CA SER A 325 -46.79 -36.64 -5.79
C SER A 325 -46.67 -37.19 -4.37
N SER A 326 -45.51 -37.04 -3.72
CA SER A 326 -45.28 -37.52 -2.35
C SER A 326 -45.27 -36.42 -1.29
N GLY A 327 -45.37 -35.14 -1.68
CA GLY A 327 -45.34 -34.02 -0.76
C GLY A 327 -43.98 -33.87 -0.07
N ALA A 328 -42.90 -34.29 -0.73
CA ALA A 328 -41.54 -34.05 -0.26
C ALA A 328 -41.24 -32.55 -0.23
N GLU A 329 -40.27 -32.14 0.59
CA GLU A 329 -39.84 -30.74 0.61
C GLU A 329 -39.31 -30.31 -0.76
N TYR A 330 -39.50 -29.03 -1.06
CA TYR A 330 -38.96 -28.41 -2.26
C TYR A 330 -37.43 -28.51 -2.25
N ASP A 331 -36.87 -28.91 -3.38
CA ASP A 331 -35.44 -29.07 -3.56
C ASP A 331 -34.98 -28.21 -4.73
N ALA A 332 -34.32 -27.10 -4.40
CA ALA A 332 -33.85 -26.13 -5.37
C ALA A 332 -32.86 -26.74 -6.38
N GLN A 333 -32.23 -27.89 -6.13
CA GLN A 333 -31.33 -28.48 -7.12
C GLN A 333 -32.04 -28.89 -8.42
N PHE A 334 -33.34 -29.19 -8.34
CA PHE A 334 -34.13 -29.60 -9.49
C PHE A 334 -34.93 -28.45 -10.11
N ASP A 335 -34.93 -27.27 -9.49
CA ASP A 335 -35.45 -26.02 -10.06
C ASP A 335 -34.34 -25.39 -10.90
N ILE A 336 -34.35 -25.70 -12.19
CA ILE A 336 -33.27 -25.37 -13.14
C ILE A 336 -33.44 -23.93 -13.62
N ASN A 337 -34.67 -23.45 -13.75
CA ASN A 337 -34.94 -22.09 -14.24
C ASN A 337 -34.99 -21.03 -13.10
N ARG A 338 -34.93 -21.47 -11.84
CA ARG A 338 -34.92 -20.64 -10.62
C ARG A 338 -36.19 -19.83 -10.41
N ASP A 339 -37.33 -20.30 -10.89
CA ASP A 339 -38.61 -19.60 -10.70
C ASP A 339 -39.31 -19.94 -9.38
N GLY A 340 -38.76 -20.89 -8.62
CA GLY A 340 -39.28 -21.33 -7.32
C GLY A 340 -40.35 -22.41 -7.42
N GLU A 341 -40.62 -22.94 -8.62
CA GLU A 341 -41.54 -24.04 -8.86
C GLU A 341 -40.80 -25.23 -9.49
N LEU A 342 -41.24 -26.46 -9.19
CA LEU A 342 -40.72 -27.67 -9.83
C LEU A 342 -41.74 -28.18 -10.84
N THR A 343 -41.48 -27.94 -12.13
CA THR A 343 -42.45 -28.20 -13.21
C THR A 343 -41.82 -28.87 -14.44
N GLU A 344 -42.62 -29.17 -15.46
CA GLU A 344 -42.09 -29.71 -16.72
C GLU A 344 -41.15 -28.72 -17.44
N ASP A 345 -41.20 -27.43 -17.11
CA ASP A 345 -40.30 -26.42 -17.70
C ASP A 345 -38.84 -26.63 -17.29
N ASP A 346 -38.59 -27.15 -16.08
CA ASP A 346 -37.25 -27.55 -15.64
C ASP A 346 -36.70 -28.69 -16.51
N ILE A 347 -37.54 -29.69 -16.80
CA ILE A 347 -37.19 -30.82 -17.67
C ILE A 347 -36.91 -30.33 -19.09
N HIS A 348 -37.71 -29.39 -19.59
CA HIS A 348 -37.50 -28.80 -20.90
C HIS A 348 -36.16 -28.05 -20.96
N LEU A 349 -35.81 -27.31 -19.91
CA LEU A 349 -34.54 -26.59 -19.84
C LEU A 349 -33.35 -27.55 -19.83
N VAL A 350 -33.38 -28.64 -19.06
CA VAL A 350 -32.32 -29.67 -19.14
C VAL A 350 -32.22 -30.26 -20.56
N ASN A 351 -33.35 -30.58 -21.19
CA ASN A 351 -33.34 -31.11 -22.56
C ASN A 351 -32.81 -30.11 -23.60
N GLN A 352 -33.02 -28.80 -23.40
CA GLN A 352 -32.46 -27.76 -24.25
C GLN A 352 -30.93 -27.74 -24.23
N TYR A 353 -30.32 -28.02 -23.07
CA TYR A 353 -28.88 -28.08 -22.90
C TYR A 353 -28.28 -29.49 -23.04
N LYS A 354 -29.10 -30.50 -23.36
CA LYS A 354 -28.65 -31.88 -23.51
C LYS A 354 -27.56 -32.02 -24.58
N GLY A 355 -26.49 -32.73 -24.22
CA GLY A 355 -25.28 -32.89 -25.03
C GLY A 355 -24.22 -31.81 -24.77
N THR A 356 -24.49 -30.84 -23.91
CA THR A 356 -23.49 -29.84 -23.49
C THR A 356 -22.46 -30.51 -22.60
N VAL A 357 -21.18 -30.39 -22.99
CA VAL A 357 -20.03 -30.81 -22.18
C VAL A 357 -19.50 -29.56 -21.47
N LEU A 358 -19.45 -29.60 -20.15
CA LEU A 358 -18.88 -28.53 -19.34
C LEU A 358 -17.35 -28.61 -19.35
N GLN A 359 -16.68 -27.47 -19.22
CA GLN A 359 -15.24 -27.41 -19.19
C GLN A 359 -14.72 -27.67 -17.78
N SER A 360 -13.83 -28.65 -17.62
CA SER A 360 -13.13 -28.89 -16.36
C SER A 360 -12.03 -27.85 -16.16
N LEU A 361 -11.88 -27.36 -14.93
CA LEU A 361 -10.83 -26.43 -14.55
C LEU A 361 -9.84 -27.06 -13.59
N ASN A 362 -8.59 -26.59 -13.68
CA ASN A 362 -7.59 -26.91 -12.68
C ASN A 362 -7.93 -26.16 -11.39
N PHE A 363 -7.92 -26.88 -10.28
CA PHE A 363 -8.15 -26.28 -8.97
C PHE A 363 -7.27 -26.95 -7.91
N TRP A 364 -7.03 -26.24 -6.82
CA TRP A 364 -6.43 -26.78 -5.62
C TRP A 364 -6.92 -26.01 -4.39
N ILE A 365 -6.70 -26.57 -3.21
CA ILE A 365 -7.15 -25.99 -1.95
C ILE A 365 -5.92 -25.71 -1.09
N GLU A 366 -5.82 -24.50 -0.54
CA GLU A 366 -4.84 -24.16 0.49
C GLU A 366 -5.58 -23.58 1.71
N GLY A 367 -5.57 -24.33 2.82
CA GLY A 367 -6.33 -23.95 4.00
C GLY A 367 -7.83 -23.89 3.70
N ASN A 368 -8.42 -22.71 3.87
CA ASN A 368 -9.85 -22.44 3.63
C ASN A 368 -10.10 -21.69 2.32
N ILE A 369 -9.16 -21.75 1.36
CA ILE A 369 -9.28 -21.07 0.08
C ILE A 369 -9.20 -22.09 -1.05
N LEU A 370 -10.19 -22.05 -1.94
CA LEU A 370 -10.19 -22.75 -3.22
C LEU A 370 -9.56 -21.86 -4.28
N PHE A 371 -8.53 -22.36 -4.96
CA PHE A 371 -7.91 -21.70 -6.09
C PHE A 371 -8.33 -22.39 -7.39
N ILE A 372 -8.70 -21.59 -8.39
CA ILE A 372 -9.09 -22.04 -9.72
C ILE A 372 -8.23 -21.30 -10.75
N GLU A 373 -7.74 -22.03 -11.75
CA GLU A 373 -7.03 -21.46 -12.89
C GLU A 373 -7.93 -21.47 -14.13
N THR A 374 -8.17 -20.28 -14.69
CA THR A 374 -9.03 -20.11 -15.87
C THR A 374 -8.49 -19.04 -16.82
N ASP A 375 -8.72 -19.20 -18.12
CA ASP A 375 -8.43 -18.20 -19.16
C ASP A 375 -9.67 -17.41 -19.59
N HIS A 376 -10.82 -17.69 -18.97
CA HIS A 376 -12.08 -16.98 -19.18
C HIS A 376 -12.88 -16.88 -17.88
N PHE A 377 -13.75 -15.88 -17.82
CA PHE A 377 -14.61 -15.63 -16.68
C PHE A 377 -16.02 -16.10 -17.01
N SER A 378 -16.53 -17.03 -16.20
CA SER A 378 -17.76 -17.80 -16.42
C SER A 378 -18.24 -18.30 -15.06
N ILE A 379 -19.46 -18.84 -15.00
CA ILE A 379 -19.96 -19.40 -13.75
C ILE A 379 -19.20 -20.67 -13.40
N PHE A 380 -18.87 -20.86 -12.13
CA PHE A 380 -18.18 -22.06 -11.64
C PHE A 380 -19.10 -22.95 -10.81
N ARG A 381 -18.97 -24.27 -10.92
CA ARG A 381 -19.68 -25.27 -10.10
C ARG A 381 -18.67 -26.27 -9.51
N GLY A 382 -18.66 -26.40 -8.19
CA GLY A 382 -17.92 -27.46 -7.48
C GLY A 382 -18.82 -28.65 -7.11
N ARG A 383 -18.31 -29.88 -7.22
CA ARG A 383 -18.98 -31.09 -6.71
C ARG A 383 -18.08 -31.87 -5.76
#